data_AF-A0A1H2J2Q5-F1
#
_entry.id   AF-A0A1H2J2Q5-F1
#
_cell.length_a   1.000
_cell.length_b   1.000
_cell.length_c   1.000
_cell.angle_alpha   90.00
_cell.angle_beta   90.00
_cell.angle_gamma   90.00
#
_symmetry.space_group_name_H-M   'P 1'
#
loop_
_entity.id
_entity.type
_entity.pdbx_description
1 polymer ?
#
loop_
_entity_poly.entity_id
_entity_poly.type
_entity_poly.pdbx_seq_one_letter_code
_entity_poly.pdbx_strand_id
1 'polypeptide(L)'
;MTQPAPATPTTEPQVREYLGLGEHANDGLGDVVGAVNALVARWRPTTTGTWPADVTTGATMLAARVWRRRNSPAGVETFGELGPLYVQRNDPDIAMLLGLGNYLAPRVG
;
A
#
# COMPACT_ATOMS: atom_id res chain seq x y z
N MET A 1 25.05 7.43 6.58
CA MET A 1 23.74 6.90 6.13
C MET A 1 22.73 7.30 7.19
N THR A 2 21.95 8.35 6.94
CA THR A 2 20.98 8.88 7.91
C THR A 2 19.81 7.90 7.97
N GLN A 3 19.67 7.20 9.08
CA GLN A 3 18.54 6.30 9.33
C GLN A 3 17.25 7.15 9.27
N PRO A 4 16.26 6.81 8.43
CA PRO A 4 15.00 7.54 8.42
C PRO A 4 14.33 7.41 9.78
N ALA A 5 13.62 8.47 10.19
CA ALA A 5 12.95 8.54 11.48
C ALA A 5 12.01 7.32 11.68
N PRO A 6 11.89 6.81 12.92
CA PRO A 6 10.98 5.72 13.23
C PRO A 6 9.54 6.14 12.90
N ALA A 7 8.93 5.48 11.91
CA ALA A 7 7.54 5.69 11.56
C ALA A 7 6.68 4.58 12.19
N THR A 8 5.47 4.93 12.61
CA THR A 8 4.49 3.95 13.11
C THR A 8 3.79 3.27 11.94
N PRO A 9 3.10 2.13 12.15
CA PRO A 9 2.23 1.54 11.14
C PRO A 9 1.29 2.56 10.50
N THR A 10 0.86 2.31 9.25
CA THR A 10 0.03 3.28 8.52
C THR A 10 -1.29 3.53 9.24
N THR A 11 -1.76 4.76 9.22
CA THR A 11 -2.97 5.17 9.92
C THR A 11 -4.07 5.56 8.93
N GLU A 12 -5.32 5.46 9.37
CA GLU A 12 -6.46 5.88 8.56
C GLU A 12 -6.40 7.36 8.13
N PRO A 13 -6.05 8.33 9.01
CA PRO A 13 -5.88 9.72 8.59
C PRO A 13 -4.84 9.90 7.47
N GLN A 14 -3.69 9.20 7.54
CA GLN A 14 -2.67 9.27 6.49
C GLN A 14 -3.18 8.75 5.14
N VAL A 15 -3.99 7.69 5.15
CA VAL A 15 -4.56 7.14 3.92
C VAL A 15 -5.66 8.06 3.37
N ARG A 16 -6.47 8.69 4.23
CA ARG A 16 -7.46 9.70 3.81
C ARG A 16 -6.78 10.90 3.16
N GLU A 17 -5.74 11.43 3.79
CA GLU A 17 -4.93 12.52 3.26
C GLU A 17 -4.35 12.16 1.89
N TYR A 18 -3.74 10.98 1.77
CA TYR A 18 -3.19 10.49 0.50
C TYR A 18 -4.25 10.35 -0.61
N LEU A 19 -5.47 9.96 -0.24
CA LEU A 19 -6.58 9.81 -1.19
C LEU A 19 -7.29 11.13 -1.50
N GLY A 20 -7.02 12.21 -0.77
CA GLY A 20 -7.77 13.46 -0.85
C GLY A 20 -9.21 13.33 -0.34
N LEU A 21 -9.48 12.40 0.58
CA LEU A 21 -10.81 12.18 1.16
C LEU A 21 -11.01 13.02 2.42
N GLY A 22 -12.25 13.47 2.64
CA GLY A 22 -12.65 14.09 3.89
C GLY A 22 -12.72 13.09 5.05
N GLU A 23 -12.91 13.61 6.27
CA GLU A 23 -13.25 12.78 7.42
C GLU A 23 -14.64 12.19 7.25
N HIS A 24 -14.71 10.86 7.26
CA HIS A 24 -15.97 10.13 7.20
C HIS A 24 -15.93 9.01 8.23
N ALA A 25 -16.86 9.04 9.19
CA ALA A 25 -17.00 7.94 10.14
C ALA A 25 -17.60 6.70 9.46
N ASN A 26 -17.00 5.53 9.67
CA ASN A 26 -17.55 4.21 9.33
C ASN A 26 -17.71 3.87 7.84
N ASP A 27 -16.89 4.43 6.94
CA ASP A 27 -16.85 4.00 5.52
C ASP A 27 -16.16 2.64 5.32
N GLY A 28 -15.51 2.11 6.36
CA GLY A 28 -14.75 0.85 6.32
C GLY A 28 -13.31 1.00 5.83
N LEU A 29 -12.81 2.24 5.66
CA LEU A 29 -11.40 2.47 5.34
C LEU A 29 -10.48 1.95 6.46
N GLY A 30 -10.89 2.10 7.72
CA GLY A 30 -10.17 1.57 8.89
C GLY A 30 -9.93 0.06 8.82
N ASP A 31 -10.91 -0.71 8.34
CA ASP A 31 -10.76 -2.16 8.17
C ASP A 31 -9.71 -2.50 7.11
N VAL A 32 -9.67 -1.74 6.02
CA VAL A 32 -8.67 -1.91 4.95
C VAL A 32 -7.27 -1.57 5.46
N VAL A 33 -7.14 -0.47 6.20
CA VAL A 33 -5.89 -0.07 6.85
C VAL A 33 -5.40 -1.15 7.81
N GLY A 34 -6.29 -1.69 8.66
CA GLY A 34 -5.98 -2.78 9.58
C GLY A 34 -5.50 -4.05 8.86
N ALA A 35 -6.20 -4.45 7.80
CA ALA A 35 -5.84 -5.62 7.01
C ALA A 35 -4.49 -5.48 6.30
N VAL A 36 -4.22 -4.30 5.71
CA VAL A 36 -2.93 -3.99 5.09
C VAL A 36 -1.83 -3.96 6.13
N ASN A 37 -2.10 -3.41 7.31
CA ASN A 37 -1.09 -3.36 8.36
C ASN A 37 -0.69 -4.76 8.84
N ALA A 38 -1.67 -5.64 9.05
CA ALA A 38 -1.43 -7.03 9.40
C ALA A 38 -0.66 -7.78 8.31
N LEU A 39 -0.94 -7.50 7.03
CA LEU A 39 -0.23 -8.10 5.90
C LEU A 39 1.23 -7.65 5.83
N VAL A 40 1.48 -6.35 5.92
CA VAL A 40 2.84 -5.79 5.89
C VAL A 40 3.65 -6.26 7.09
N ALA A 41 3.06 -6.36 8.28
CA ALA A 41 3.72 -6.93 9.45
C ALA A 41 4.15 -8.39 9.25
N ARG A 42 3.39 -9.19 8.48
CA ARG A 42 3.77 -10.57 8.12
C ARG A 42 4.92 -10.61 7.12
N TRP A 43 4.97 -9.66 6.19
CA TRP A 43 6.06 -9.57 5.19
C TRP A 43 7.35 -8.98 5.78
N ARG A 44 7.21 -8.03 6.70
CA ARG A 44 8.30 -7.26 7.31
C ARG A 44 8.15 -7.29 8.83
N PRO A 45 8.40 -8.45 9.47
CA PRO A 45 8.32 -8.54 10.92
C PRO A 45 9.32 -7.57 11.55
N THR A 46 8.82 -6.68 12.41
CA THR A 46 9.63 -5.72 13.19
C THR A 46 9.65 -6.18 14.65
N THR A 47 10.82 -6.08 15.30
CA THR A 47 11.00 -6.44 16.70
C THR A 47 10.48 -5.37 17.66
N THR A 48 10.31 -4.14 17.20
CA THR A 48 9.96 -2.98 18.03
C THR A 48 8.56 -2.44 17.77
N GLY A 49 7.81 -3.01 16.81
CA GLY A 49 6.52 -2.48 16.37
C GLY A 49 6.60 -1.23 15.48
N THR A 50 7.80 -0.68 15.33
CA THR A 50 8.09 0.49 14.49
C THR A 50 8.46 0.07 13.07
N TRP A 51 7.96 0.79 12.07
CA TRP A 51 8.30 0.60 10.66
C TRP A 51 9.25 1.70 10.18
N PRO A 52 10.19 1.40 9.28
CA PRO A 52 10.90 2.46 8.60
C PRO A 52 9.96 3.22 7.64
N ALA A 53 10.36 4.43 7.25
CA ALA A 53 9.51 5.36 6.51
C ALA A 53 9.10 4.84 5.12
N ASP A 54 9.96 4.06 4.46
CA ASP A 54 9.69 3.39 3.19
C ASP A 54 8.54 2.38 3.32
N VAL A 55 8.58 1.52 4.34
CA VAL A 55 7.54 0.52 4.62
C VAL A 55 6.22 1.21 4.96
N THR A 56 6.27 2.27 5.77
CA THR A 56 5.07 3.04 6.14
C THR A 56 4.42 3.67 4.92
N THR A 57 5.23 4.31 4.06
CA THR A 57 4.77 4.93 2.82
C THR A 57 4.20 3.90 1.85
N GLY A 58 4.89 2.76 1.68
CA GLY A 58 4.42 1.65 0.86
C GLY A 58 3.11 1.05 1.37
N ALA A 59 2.93 0.96 2.69
CA ALA A 59 1.68 0.52 3.30
C ALA A 59 0.54 1.51 3.05
N THR A 60 0.78 2.83 3.16
CA THR A 60 -0.21 3.87 2.82
C THR A 60 -0.68 3.74 1.37
N MET A 61 0.27 3.61 0.43
CA MET A 61 -0.02 3.46 -0.99
C MET A 61 -0.80 2.17 -1.28
N LEU A 62 -0.42 1.07 -0.62
CA LEU A 62 -1.12 -0.21 -0.76
C LEU A 62 -2.56 -0.14 -0.24
N ALA A 63 -2.79 0.47 0.92
CA ALA A 63 -4.13 0.67 1.46
C ALA A 63 -5.01 1.53 0.55
N ALA A 64 -4.47 2.66 0.07
CA ALA A 64 -5.15 3.52 -0.90
C ALA A 64 -5.56 2.77 -2.18
N ARG A 65 -4.65 1.93 -2.70
CA ARG A 65 -4.89 1.11 -3.89
C ARG A 65 -5.99 0.06 -3.68
N VAL A 66 -5.95 -0.66 -2.56
CA VAL A 66 -6.97 -1.65 -2.20
C VAL A 66 -8.33 -0.98 -2.04
N TRP A 67 -8.37 0.17 -1.37
CA TRP A 67 -9.59 0.97 -1.20
C TRP A 67 -10.20 1.41 -2.55
N ARG A 68 -9.39 1.95 -3.46
CA ARG A 68 -9.86 2.34 -4.81
C ARG A 68 -10.39 1.17 -5.62
N ARG A 69 -9.82 -0.03 -5.48
CA ARG A 69 -10.32 -1.25 -6.15
C ARG A 69 -11.71 -1.65 -5.63
N ARG A 70 -11.96 -1.51 -4.33
CA ARG A 70 -13.29 -1.79 -3.74
C ARG A 70 -14.35 -0.81 -4.24
N ASN A 71 -13.97 0.46 -4.44
CA ASN A 71 -14.86 1.53 -4.91
C ASN A 71 -14.92 1.67 -6.44
N SER A 72 -14.24 0.80 -7.19
CA SER A 72 -14.38 0.72 -8.65
C SER A 72 -15.14 -0.55 -9.03
N PRO A 73 -16.46 -0.50 -9.21
CA PRO A 73 -17.22 -1.57 -9.87
C PRO A 73 -16.77 -1.79 -11.32
N ALA A 74 -16.08 -0.82 -11.91
CA ALA A 74 -15.82 -0.70 -13.35
C ALA A 74 -14.59 -1.48 -13.85
N GLY A 75 -14.30 -2.64 -13.26
CA GLY A 75 -13.23 -3.52 -13.75
C GLY A 75 -13.48 -4.15 -15.13
N VAL A 76 -14.58 -3.80 -15.82
CA VAL A 76 -14.99 -4.44 -17.09
C VAL A 76 -15.36 -3.45 -18.21
N GLU A 77 -15.47 -2.14 -17.99
CA GLU A 77 -15.98 -1.23 -19.04
C GLU A 77 -15.08 -0.03 -19.30
N THR A 78 -13.90 -0.27 -19.86
CA THR A 78 -13.30 0.70 -20.81
C THR A 78 -12.41 -0.05 -21.81
N PHE A 79 -13.00 -0.93 -22.62
CA PHE A 79 -12.39 -1.34 -23.88
C PHE A 79 -12.58 -0.19 -24.89
N GLY A 80 -11.79 0.87 -24.74
CA GLY A 80 -11.62 1.86 -25.79
C GLY A 80 -10.96 1.21 -27.01
N GLU A 81 -11.36 1.65 -28.19
CA GLU A 81 -11.10 1.15 -29.55
C GLU A 81 -9.61 1.09 -30.00
N LEU A 82 -8.65 1.07 -29.06
CA LEU A 82 -7.19 1.16 -29.29
C LEU A 82 -6.43 0.00 -28.63
N GLY A 83 -6.81 -1.24 -28.94
CA GLY A 83 -6.05 -2.44 -28.58
C GLY A 83 -5.82 -2.67 -27.07
N PRO A 84 -5.22 -3.81 -26.68
CA PRO A 84 -4.93 -4.07 -25.28
C PRO A 84 -3.79 -3.18 -24.78
N LEU A 85 -4.12 -2.06 -24.15
CA LEU A 85 -3.20 -1.34 -23.27
C LEU A 85 -2.89 -2.27 -22.09
N TYR A 86 -1.67 -2.81 -22.07
CA TYR A 86 -1.19 -3.62 -20.95
C TYR A 86 -1.02 -2.72 -19.73
N VAL A 87 -2.07 -2.60 -18.92
CA VAL A 87 -1.97 -1.97 -17.61
C VAL A 87 -1.39 -2.99 -16.66
N GLN A 88 -0.15 -2.77 -16.23
CA GLN A 88 0.50 -3.67 -15.28
C GLN A 88 -0.34 -3.71 -13.99
N ARG A 89 -0.90 -4.90 -13.69
CA ARG A 89 -1.76 -5.09 -12.50
C ARG A 89 -0.97 -5.00 -11.19
N ASN A 90 0.35 -4.87 -11.25
CA ASN A 90 1.24 -4.66 -10.11
C ASN A 90 1.83 -3.25 -10.14
N ASP A 91 1.90 -2.61 -8.97
CA ASP A 91 2.49 -1.28 -8.82
C ASP A 91 3.96 -1.47 -8.43
N PRO A 92 4.92 -1.15 -9.32
CA PRO A 92 6.33 -1.41 -9.07
C PRO A 92 6.88 -0.58 -7.90
N ASP A 93 6.34 0.62 -7.66
CA ASP A 93 6.81 1.51 -6.59
C ASP A 93 6.42 0.94 -5.23
N ILE A 94 5.19 0.43 -5.09
CA ILE A 94 4.77 -0.29 -3.87
C ILE A 94 5.64 -1.52 -3.64
N ALA A 95 5.96 -2.27 -4.71
CA ALA A 95 6.82 -3.45 -4.60
C ALA A 95 8.25 -3.08 -4.17
N MET A 96 8.80 -1.97 -4.67
CA MET A 96 10.11 -1.45 -4.27
C MET A 96 10.12 -1.01 -2.80
N LEU A 97 9.15 -0.19 -2.39
CA LEU A 97 9.05 0.34 -1.02
C LEU A 97 8.88 -0.78 0.03
N LEU A 98 8.13 -1.82 -0.31
CA LEU A 98 7.93 -2.96 0.58
C LEU A 98 9.02 -4.05 0.44
N GLY A 99 9.92 -3.93 -0.54
CA GLY A 99 10.96 -4.90 -0.86
C GLY A 99 10.40 -6.27 -1.24
N LEU A 100 9.39 -6.29 -2.12
CA LEU A 100 8.69 -7.49 -2.56
C LEU A 100 9.17 -7.96 -3.94
N GLY A 101 9.03 -9.26 -4.21
CA GLY A 101 9.37 -9.85 -5.51
C GLY A 101 10.83 -9.65 -5.87
N ASN A 102 11.08 -9.06 -7.04
CA ASN A 102 12.43 -8.82 -7.57
C ASN A 102 13.24 -7.77 -6.75
N TYR A 103 12.59 -7.06 -5.83
CA TYR A 103 13.23 -6.06 -4.97
C TYR A 103 13.56 -6.61 -3.57
N LEU A 104 13.32 -7.90 -3.33
CA LEU A 104 13.72 -8.55 -2.09
C LEU A 104 15.26 -8.63 -2.03
N ALA A 105 15.85 -8.13 -0.94
CA ALA A 105 17.29 -8.25 -0.74
C ALA A 105 17.71 -9.74 -0.75
N PRO A 106 18.77 -10.12 -1.49
CA PRO A 106 19.25 -11.49 -1.51
C PRO A 106 19.57 -11.97 -0.09
N ARG A 107 18.98 -13.09 0.31
CA ARG A 107 19.37 -13.79 1.54
C ARG A 107 20.48 -14.75 1.17
N VAL A 108 21.73 -14.36 1.42
CA VAL A 108 22.84 -15.32 1.44
C VAL A 108 22.72 -16.13 2.72
N GLY A 109 22.63 -17.44 2.58
CA GLY A 109 22.66 -18.42 3.67
C GLY A 109 23.96 -19.20 3.60
#